data_AF-A0A8K1D6G6-F1
#
_entry.id   AF-A0A8K1D6G6-F1
#
_cell.length_a   1.000
_cell.length_b   1.000
_cell.length_c   1.000
_cell.angle_alpha   90.00
_cell.angle_beta   90.00
_cell.angle_gamma   90.00
#
_symmetry.space_group_name_H-M   'P 1'
#
loop_
_entity.id
_entity.type
_entity.pdbx_description
1 polymer ?
#
loop_
_entity_poly.entity_id
_entity_poly.type
_entity_poly.pdbx_seq_one_letter_code
_entity_poly.pdbx_strand_id
1 'polypeptide(L)'
;TFTIRLLQTTTFQNTSFADTDGMGLLEDIKLGYFDKHTSSIHFCQPWVHPALPQADWDTIENLIKIFMHQFNRVINAVAMQMDIP
;
A
#
# COMPACT_ATOMS: atom_id res chain seq x y z
N THR A 1 -13.93 3.42 -20.86
CA THR A 1 -13.74 3.82 -19.46
C THR A 1 -12.45 3.19 -18.99
N PHE A 2 -11.54 3.94 -18.37
CA PHE A 2 -10.28 3.37 -17.87
C PHE A 2 -10.47 2.83 -16.45
N THR A 3 -9.75 1.76 -16.10
CA THR A 3 -9.81 1.15 -14.77
C THR A 3 -8.52 1.39 -14.00
N ILE A 4 -8.64 1.95 -12.79
CA ILE A 4 -7.54 2.02 -11.84
C ILE A 4 -7.60 0.79 -10.94
N ARG A 5 -6.47 0.08 -10.79
CA ARG A 5 -6.32 -1.04 -9.86
C ARG A 5 -5.26 -0.70 -8.83
N LEU A 6 -5.60 -0.91 -7.57
CA LEU A 6 -4.66 -0.89 -6.46
C LEU A 6 -4.42 -2.32 -6.03
N LEU A 7 -3.17 -2.75 -6.04
CA LEU A 7 -2.76 -4.09 -5.65
C LEU A 7 -1.90 -3.97 -4.40
N GLN A 8 -2.19 -4.79 -3.40
CA GLN A 8 -1.41 -4.90 -2.16
C GLN A 8 -0.96 -6.36 -2.01
N THR A 9 0.30 -6.55 -1.64
CA THR A 9 0.81 -7.84 -1.20
C THR A 9 1.43 -7.67 0.17
N THR A 10 0.91 -8.40 1.15
CA THR A 10 1.47 -8.42 2.50
C THR A 10 1.95 -9.83 2.84
N THR A 11 3.21 -9.91 3.27
CA THR A 11 3.84 -11.15 3.75
C THR A 11 4.03 -11.05 5.26
N PHE A 12 3.31 -11.87 6.02
CA PHE A 12 3.49 -12.00 7.46
C PHE A 12 4.57 -13.05 7.72
N GLN A 13 5.74 -12.64 8.21
CA GLN A 13 6.82 -13.58 8.52
C GLN A 13 6.69 -14.17 9.92
N ASN A 14 6.09 -13.39 10.83
CA ASN A 14 5.77 -13.77 12.20
C ASN A 14 4.75 -12.76 12.78
N THR A 15 4.42 -12.91 14.06
CA THR A 15 3.43 -12.07 14.76
C THR A 15 3.85 -10.61 14.95
N SER A 16 5.14 -10.26 14.75
CA SER A 16 5.67 -8.91 14.94
C SER A 16 6.18 -8.24 13.66
N PHE A 17 6.36 -9.00 12.58
CA PHE A 17 6.93 -8.51 11.32
C PHE A 17 6.08 -8.91 10.12
N ALA A 18 5.51 -7.90 9.48
CA ALA A 18 4.79 -8.00 8.22
C ALA A 18 5.42 -7.06 7.21
N ASP A 19 5.77 -7.61 6.05
CA ASP A 19 6.29 -6.86 4.92
C ASP A 19 5.14 -6.54 3.97
N THR A 20 4.97 -5.27 3.59
CA THR A 20 3.84 -4.84 2.74
C THR A 20 4.34 -4.03 1.55
N ASP A 21 4.06 -4.54 0.36
CA ASP A 21 4.28 -3.86 -0.91
C ASP A 21 2.93 -3.51 -1.54
N GLY A 22 2.90 -2.45 -2.33
CA GLY A 22 1.70 -1.99 -3.01
C GLY A 22 2.01 -1.36 -4.35
N MET A 23 1.10 -1.49 -5.32
CA MET A 23 1.23 -0.80 -6.60
C MET A 23 -0.10 -0.33 -7.17
N GLY A 24 -0.04 0.79 -7.87
CA GLY A 24 -1.16 1.35 -8.63
C GLY A 24 -0.98 1.10 -10.12
N LEU A 25 -2.05 0.65 -10.77
CA LEU A 25 -2.10 0.42 -12.21
C LEU A 25 -3.25 1.23 -12.82
N LEU A 26 -3.03 1.85 -13.97
CA LEU A 26 -4.10 2.27 -14.89
C LEU A 26 -4.10 1.28 -16.03
N GLU A 27 -5.08 0.37 -16.03
CA GLU A 27 -5.06 -0.80 -16.91
C GLU A 27 -3.74 -1.57 -16.73
N ASP A 28 -2.90 -1.71 -17.76
CA ASP A 28 -1.60 -2.36 -17.74
C ASP A 28 -0.41 -1.41 -17.41
N ILE A 29 -0.67 -0.11 -17.26
CA ILE A 29 0.36 0.89 -16.99
C ILE A 29 0.61 1.04 -15.49
N LYS A 30 1.85 0.79 -15.05
CA LYS A 30 2.28 1.05 -13.66
C LYS A 30 2.38 2.55 -13.38
N LEU A 31 1.54 3.03 -12.48
CA LEU A 31 1.47 4.44 -12.04
C LEU A 31 2.52 4.75 -10.98
N GLY A 32 2.66 3.83 -10.03
CA GLY A 32 3.56 3.97 -8.90
C GLY A 32 3.50 2.75 -8.00
N TYR A 33 4.36 2.73 -6.99
CA TYR A 33 4.40 1.70 -5.97
C TYR A 33 4.66 2.30 -4.60
N PHE A 34 4.25 1.59 -3.56
CA PHE A 34 4.49 1.95 -2.17
C PHE A 34 5.76 1.24 -1.69
N ASP A 35 6.80 2.01 -1.41
CA ASP A 35 8.07 1.46 -0.95
C ASP A 35 7.98 1.09 0.53
N LYS A 36 8.17 -0.19 0.82
CA LYS A 36 8.13 -0.75 2.18
C LYS A 36 9.19 -0.20 3.14
N HIS A 37 10.34 0.24 2.63
CA HIS A 37 11.47 0.69 3.43
C HIS A 37 11.34 2.16 3.80
N THR A 38 10.91 2.99 2.85
CA THR A 38 10.71 4.43 3.08
C THR A 38 9.28 4.75 3.53
N SER A 39 8.37 3.80 3.39
CA SER A 39 6.93 3.99 3.58
C SER A 39 6.37 5.13 2.70
N SER A 40 6.88 5.33 1.48
CA SER A 40 6.46 6.42 0.60
C SER A 40 5.97 5.93 -0.76
N ILE A 41 5.16 6.73 -1.43
CA ILE A 41 4.74 6.45 -2.80
C ILE A 41 5.84 6.90 -3.78
N HIS A 42 6.27 5.99 -4.64
CA HIS A 42 7.15 6.26 -5.76
C HIS A 42 6.36 6.27 -7.07
N PHE A 43 6.36 7.41 -7.75
CA PHE A 43 5.66 7.57 -9.03
C PHE A 43 6.53 7.08 -10.19
N CYS A 44 5.98 6.19 -11.01
CA CYS A 44 6.68 5.63 -12.18
C CYS A 44 6.49 6.47 -13.44
N GLN A 45 5.32 7.11 -13.58
CA GLN A 45 5.00 7.91 -14.77
C GLN A 45 5.05 9.40 -14.46
N PRO A 46 5.59 10.24 -15.36
CA PRO A 46 5.80 11.66 -15.12
C PRO A 46 4.49 12.45 -14.97
N TRP A 47 3.37 11.91 -15.45
CA TRP A 47 2.06 12.55 -15.41
C TRP A 47 1.23 12.17 -14.18
N VAL A 48 1.68 11.23 -13.34
CA VAL A 48 0.89 10.79 -12.17
C VAL A 48 0.98 11.82 -11.06
N HIS A 49 2.18 12.23 -10.67
CA HIS A 49 2.36 13.26 -9.64
C HIS A 49 1.60 14.57 -9.95
N PRO A 50 1.69 15.17 -11.16
CA PRO A 50 0.95 16.39 -11.46
C PRO A 50 -0.57 16.20 -11.66
N ALA A 51 -1.08 14.96 -11.66
CA ALA A 51 -2.52 14.71 -11.80
C ALA A 51 -3.34 15.17 -10.58
N LEU A 52 -2.69 15.34 -9.43
CA LEU A 52 -3.29 15.88 -8.20
C LEU A 52 -2.35 16.90 -7.55
N PRO A 53 -2.89 17.86 -6.77
CA PRO A 53 -2.11 18.69 -5.87
C PRO A 53 -1.25 17.86 -4.89
N GLN A 54 -0.09 18.40 -4.50
CA GLN A 54 0.80 17.75 -3.53
C GLN A 54 0.08 17.38 -2.23
N ALA A 55 -0.74 18.28 -1.69
CA ALA A 55 -1.46 18.06 -0.43
C ALA A 55 -2.44 16.88 -0.50
N ASP A 56 -3.00 16.61 -1.69
CA ASP A 56 -3.88 15.46 -1.90
C ASP A 56 -3.06 14.17 -1.93
N TRP A 57 -1.88 14.19 -2.58
CA TRP A 57 -0.95 13.06 -2.52
C TRP A 57 -0.46 12.76 -1.10
N ASP A 58 -0.11 13.79 -0.32
CA ASP A 58 0.28 13.65 1.08
C ASP A 58 -0.84 13.02 1.92
N THR A 59 -2.08 13.43 1.65
CA THR A 59 -3.27 12.86 2.30
C THR A 59 -3.47 11.40 1.92
N ILE A 60 -3.35 11.06 0.63
CA ILE A 60 -3.46 9.68 0.14
C ILE A 60 -2.37 8.79 0.74
N GLU A 61 -1.12 9.26 0.77
CA GLU A 61 -0.01 8.51 1.35
C GLU A 61 -0.23 8.24 2.85
N ASN A 62 -0.70 9.24 3.60
CA ASN A 62 -1.04 9.05 5.02
C ASN A 62 -2.19 8.06 5.22
N LEU A 63 -3.23 8.10 4.38
CA LEU A 63 -4.32 7.14 4.43
C LEU A 63 -3.84 5.71 4.15
N ILE A 64 -2.97 5.53 3.16
CA ILE A 64 -2.37 4.23 2.84
C ILE A 64 -1.54 3.72 4.02
N LYS A 65 -0.68 4.55 4.62
CA LYS A 65 0.12 4.19 5.81
C LYS A 65 -0.76 3.70 6.96
N ILE A 66 -1.82 4.45 7.28
CA ILE A 66 -2.76 4.11 8.36
C ILE A 66 -3.47 2.79 8.04
N PHE A 67 -3.95 2.63 6.80
CA PHE A 67 -4.63 1.43 6.36
C PHE A 67 -3.73 0.19 6.47
N MET A 68 -2.50 0.25 5.96
CA MET A 68 -1.56 -0.88 6.02
C MET A 68 -1.24 -1.28 7.46
N HIS A 69 -0.98 -0.29 8.33
CA HIS A 69 -0.72 -0.54 9.75
C HIS A 69 -1.92 -1.21 10.44
N GLN A 70 -3.14 -0.71 10.20
CA GLN A 70 -4.35 -1.28 10.79
C GLN A 70 -4.65 -2.68 10.26
N PHE A 71 -4.50 -2.89 8.94
CA PHE A 71 -4.69 -4.18 8.30
C PHE A 71 -3.77 -5.23 8.93
N ASN A 72 -2.48 -4.95 9.03
CA ASN A 72 -1.50 -5.87 9.62
C ASN A 72 -1.84 -6.22 11.06
N ARG A 73 -2.27 -5.22 11.86
CA ARG A 73 -2.68 -5.45 13.25
C ARG A 73 -3.89 -6.36 13.36
N VAL A 74 -4.90 -6.17 12.49
CA VAL A 74 -6.12 -7.00 12.50
C VAL A 74 -5.81 -8.43 12.08
N ILE A 75 -5.04 -8.62 11.01
CA ILE A 75 -4.66 -9.96 10.54
C ILE A 75 -3.85 -10.71 11.60
N ASN A 76 -2.88 -10.06 12.26
CA ASN A 76 -2.13 -10.69 13.34
C ASN A 76 -3.01 -11.06 14.53
N ALA A 77 -3.95 -10.19 14.92
CA ALA A 77 -4.88 -10.51 16.00
C ALA A 77 -5.76 -11.73 15.66
N VAL A 78 -6.20 -11.84 14.41
CA VAL A 78 -6.96 -13.01 13.91
C VAL A 78 -6.09 -14.27 13.89
N ALA A 79 -4.85 -14.18 13.40
CA ALA A 79 -3.92 -15.31 13.38
C ALA A 79 -3.65 -15.85 14.79
N MET A 80 -3.41 -14.96 15.77
CA MET A 80 -3.22 -15.33 17.17
C MET A 80 -4.47 -16.00 17.78
N GLN A 81 -5.68 -15.56 17.44
CA GLN A 81 -6.92 -16.18 17.91
C GLN A 81 -7.13 -17.58 17.33
N MET A 82 -6.68 -17.81 16.09
CA MET A 82 -6.81 -19.08 15.40
C MET A 82 -5.62 -20.03 15.64
N ASP A 83 -4.67 -19.66 16.49
CA ASP A 83 -3.43 -20.40 16.76
C ASP A 83 -2.64 -20.73 15.47
N ILE A 84 -2.68 -19.79 14.51
CA ILE A 84 -1.90 -19.86 13.27
C ILE A 84 -0.55 -19.18 13.56
N PRO A 85 0.58 -19.88 13.37
CA PRO A 85 1.91 -19.33 13.63
C PRO A 85 2.24 -18.10 12.77
#